data_AF-A0A537EDL8-F1
#
_entry.id   AF-A0A537EDL8-F1
#
_cell.length_a   1.000
_cell.length_b   1.000
_cell.length_c   1.000
_cell.angle_alpha   90.00
_cell.angle_beta   90.00
_cell.angle_gamma   90.00
#
_symmetry.space_group_name_H-M   'P 1'
#
loop_
_entity.id
_entity.type
_entity.pdbx_description
1 polymer ?
#
loop_
_entity_poly.entity_id
_entity_poly.type
_entity_poly.pdbx_seq_one_letter_code
_entity_poly.pdbx_strand_id
1 'polypeptide(L)' 'MPLWKKLWLLFAVIWLVVSALNAGTILAFSEQQEKAVRPIALGLGVPALAYLLAWLWDRRRRRGGGQGDDQLL' A
#
# COMPACT_ATOMS: atom_id res chain seq x y z
N MET A 1 16.75 -0.06 10.55
CA MET A 1 15.48 0.43 9.96
C MET A 1 14.46 0.69 11.05
N PRO A 2 13.73 1.82 11.01
CA PRO A 2 12.64 2.13 11.94
C PRO A 2 11.58 1.02 11.95
N LEU A 3 11.02 0.71 13.13
CA LEU A 3 10.02 -0.35 13.32
C LEU A 3 8.84 -0.20 12.35
N TRP A 4 8.34 1.03 12.18
CA TRP A 4 7.26 1.34 11.25
C TRP A 4 7.54 0.88 9.81
N LYS A 5 8.78 1.06 9.31
CA LYS A 5 9.17 0.61 7.97
C LYS A 5 9.16 -0.91 7.85
N LYS A 6 9.57 -1.61 8.92
CA LYS A 6 9.54 -3.08 8.96
C LYS A 6 8.11 -3.62 8.93
N LEU A 7 7.20 -3.01 9.70
CA LEU A 7 5.77 -3.37 9.70
C LEU A 7 5.12 -3.11 8.34
N TRP A 8 5.46 -1.99 7.70
CA TRP A 8 5.00 -1.67 6.34
C TRP A 8 5.50 -2.69 5.31
N LEU A 9 6.78 -3.06 5.40
CA LEU A 9 7.36 -4.08 4.52
C LEU A 9 6.66 -5.42 4.72
N LEU A 10 6.45 -5.86 5.97
CA LEU A 10 5.73 -7.08 6.28
C LEU A 10 4.32 -7.06 5.69
N PHE A 11 3.59 -5.96 5.87
CA PHE A 11 2.27 -5.79 5.30
C PHE A 11 2.27 -5.93 3.77
N ALA A 12 3.18 -5.24 3.08
CA ALA A 12 3.30 -5.32 1.61
C ALA A 12 3.71 -6.71 1.12
N VAL A 13 4.64 -7.38 1.81
CA VAL A 13 5.08 -8.74 1.47
C VAL A 13 3.94 -9.74 1.66
N ILE A 14 3.18 -9.65 2.75
CA ILE A 14 2.01 -10.50 2.97
C ILE A 14 0.99 -10.30 1.84
N TRP A 15 0.70 -9.05 1.47
CA TRP A 15 -0.19 -8.74 0.36
C TRP A 15 0.27 -9.34 -0.97
N LEU A 16 1.57 -9.24 -1.26
CA LEU A 16 2.17 -9.84 -2.44
C LEU A 16 2.03 -11.36 -2.44
N VAL A 17 2.36 -12.03 -1.33
CA VAL A 17 2.26 -13.49 -1.20
C VAL A 17 0.81 -13.95 -1.36
N VAL A 18 -0.13 -13.30 -0.69
CA VAL A 18 -1.56 -13.62 -0.78
C VAL A 18 -2.10 -13.44 -2.20
N SER A 19 -1.69 -12.37 -2.88
CA SER A 19 -2.02 -12.12 -4.27
C SER A 19 -1.45 -13.18 -5.21
N ALA A 20 -0.17 -13.52 -5.05
CA ALA A 20 0.52 -14.50 -5.88
C ALA A 20 -0.09 -15.90 -5.70
N LEU A 21 -0.41 -16.28 -4.46
CA LEU A 21 -1.11 -17.53 -4.16
C LEU A 21 -2.50 -17.54 -4.80
N ASN A 22 -3.31 -16.50 -4.61
CA ASN A 22 -4.64 -16.44 -5.22
C ASN A 22 -4.59 -16.49 -6.75
N ALA A 23 -3.76 -15.65 -7.37
CA ALA A 23 -3.61 -15.61 -8.82
C ALA A 23 -3.08 -16.95 -9.34
N GLY A 24 -2.08 -17.53 -8.68
CA GLY A 24 -1.51 -18.84 -9.01
C GLY A 24 -2.53 -19.97 -8.91
N THR A 25 -3.36 -19.99 -7.87
CA THR A 25 -4.45 -20.96 -7.74
C THR A 25 -5.48 -20.82 -8.86
N ILE A 26 -5.86 -19.59 -9.23
CA ILE A 26 -6.81 -19.35 -10.33
C ILE A 26 -6.20 -19.77 -11.68
N LEU A 27 -4.94 -19.45 -11.93
CA LEU A 27 -4.24 -19.82 -13.16
C LEU A 27 -4.03 -21.34 -13.28
N ALA A 28 -3.73 -22.02 -12.18
CA ALA A 28 -3.45 -23.45 -12.16
C ALA A 28 -4.71 -24.33 -12.17
N PHE A 29 -5.82 -23.86 -11.59
CA PHE A 29 -7.01 -24.69 -11.35
C PHE A 29 -8.32 -24.15 -11.93
N SER A 30 -8.37 -22.95 -12.51
CA SER A 30 -9.61 -22.38 -13.04
C SER A 30 -9.58 -22.23 -14.56
N GLU A 31 -10.66 -22.67 -15.21
CA GLU A 31 -10.90 -22.45 -16.65
C GLU A 31 -11.11 -20.96 -17.01
N GLN A 32 -11.34 -20.10 -16.01
CA GLN A 32 -11.59 -18.66 -16.19
C GLN A 32 -10.37 -17.84 -15.73
N GLN A 33 -9.27 -17.96 -16.46
CA GLN A 33 -7.99 -17.29 -16.15
C GLN A 33 -8.09 -15.75 -16.10
N GLU A 34 -9.07 -15.17 -16.79
CA GLU A 34 -9.41 -13.74 -16.76
C GLU A 34 -9.64 -13.23 -15.32
N LYS A 35 -10.12 -14.10 -14.43
CA LYS A 35 -10.37 -13.77 -13.02
C LYS A 35 -9.09 -13.62 -12.19
N ALA A 36 -7.93 -14.05 -12.69
CA ALA A 36 -6.64 -13.91 -12.00
C ALA A 36 -6.14 -12.46 -11.92
N VAL A 37 -6.66 -11.57 -12.77
CA VAL A 37 -6.31 -10.13 -12.74
C VAL A 37 -6.78 -9.47 -11.45
N ARG A 38 -7.92 -9.91 -10.91
CA ARG A 38 -8.54 -9.32 -9.71
C ARG A 38 -7.68 -9.45 -8.45
N PRO A 39 -7.16 -10.65 -8.08
CA PRO A 39 -6.26 -10.77 -6.95
C PRO A 39 -4.95 -10.02 -7.15
N ILE A 40 -4.42 -9.93 -8.38
CA ILE A 40 -3.23 -9.11 -8.67
C ILE A 40 -3.51 -7.62 -8.42
N ALA A 41 -4.64 -7.13 -8.93
CA ALA A 41 -5.07 -5.75 -8.77
C ALA A 41 -5.29 -5.38 -7.30
N LEU A 42 -5.90 -6.26 -6.51
CA LEU A 42 -6.05 -6.06 -5.07
C LEU A 42 -4.67 -6.14 -4.39
N GLY A 43 -3.90 -7.19 -4.72
CA GLY A 43 -2.54 -7.50 -4.28
C GLY A 43 -1.62 -6.29 -4.20
N LEU A 44 -1.61 -5.53 -5.29
CA LEU A 44 -0.79 -4.32 -5.43
C LEU A 44 -1.59 -3.06 -5.07
N GLY A 45 -2.88 -3.04 -5.36
CA GLY A 45 -3.75 -1.89 -5.20
C GLY A 45 -3.94 -1.47 -3.75
N VAL A 46 -4.14 -2.42 -2.82
CA VAL A 46 -4.36 -2.06 -1.41
C VAL A 46 -3.11 -1.47 -0.76
N PRO A 47 -1.89 -2.05 -0.92
CA PRO A 47 -0.68 -1.39 -0.48
C PRO A 47 -0.48 -0.02 -1.16
N ALA A 48 -0.67 0.08 -2.49
CA ALA A 48 -0.50 1.34 -3.19
C ALA A 48 -1.46 2.44 -2.66
N LEU A 49 -2.73 2.11 -2.46
CA LEU A 49 -3.74 3.03 -1.91
C LEU A 49 -3.42 3.42 -0.47
N ALA A 50 -3.03 2.47 0.38
CA ALA A 50 -2.64 2.75 1.76
C ALA A 50 -1.44 3.70 1.82
N TYR A 51 -0.45 3.50 0.93
CA TYR A 51 0.69 4.41 0.82
C TYR A 51 0.27 5.80 0.33
N LEU A 52 -0.60 5.87 -0.68
CA LEU A 52 -1.11 7.12 -1.22
C LEU A 52 -1.85 7.93 -0.15
N LEU A 53 -2.70 7.28 0.64
CA LEU A 53 -3.43 7.92 1.74
C LEU A 53 -2.48 8.43 2.83
N ALA A 54 -1.48 7.63 3.21
CA ALA A 54 -0.46 8.07 4.16
C ALA A 54 0.33 9.28 3.64
N TRP A 55 0.65 9.29 2.34
CA TRP A 55 1.32 10.41 1.69
C TRP A 55 0.44 11.66 1.64
N LEU A 56 -0.84 11.54 1.28
CA LEU A 56 -1.79 12.65 1.28
C LEU A 56 -1.97 13.23 2.68
N TRP A 57 -2.02 12.38 3.70
CA TRP A 57 -2.11 12.78 5.10
C TRP A 57 -0.89 13.59 5.54
N ASP A 58 0.30 13.09 5.24
CA ASP A 58 1.56 13.77 5.54
C ASP A 58 1.66 15.11 4.78
N ARG A 59 1.29 15.12 3.49
CA ARG A 59 1.24 16.34 2.67
C ARG A 59 0.28 17.38 3.22
N ARG A 60 -0.88 16.96 3.74
CA ARG A 60 -1.85 17.87 4.37
C ARG A 60 -1.30 18.45 5.67
N ARG A 61 -0.63 17.64 6.51
CA ARG A 61 0.02 18.12 7.74
C ARG A 61 1.14 19.12 7.47
N ARG A 62 1.98 18.87 6.47
CA ARG A 62 3.08 19.76 6.11
C ARG A 62 2.62 21.12 5.56
N ARG A 63 1.44 21.18 4.96
CA ARG A 63 0.83 22.43 4.47
C ARG A 63 0.17 23.27 5.58
N GLY A 64 -0.13 22.67 6.73
CA GLY A 64 -0.70 23.38 7.89
C GLY A 64 0.31 23.88 8.92
N GLY A 65 1.61 23.60 8.75
CA GLY A 65 2.67 23.95 9.71
C GLY A 65 3.74 24.90 9.15
N GLY A 66 3.42 25.69 8.12
CA GLY A 66 4.40 26.49 7.39
C GLY A 66 4.27 28.00 7.46
N GLN A 67 3.37 28.57 8.26
CA GLN A 67 3.14 30.03 8.24
C GLN A 67 2.44 30.52 9.52
N GLY A 68 3.13 30.54 10.66
CA GLY A 68 2.51 30.97 11.92
C GLY A 68 3.47 31.52 12.96
N ASP A 69 4.47 30.75 13.40
CA ASP A 69 5.22 31.05 14.61
C ASP A 69 6.71 30.68 14.40
N ASP A 70 7.77 31.44 14.69
CA ASP A 70 7.96 32.81 15.10
C ASP A 70 9.41 33.16 14.75
N GLN A 71 9.57 34.20 13.95
CA GLN A 71 10.82 34.92 13.72
C GLN A 71 11.01 36.02 14.78
N LEU A 72 10.34 35.87 15.93
CA LEU A 72 10.26 36.82 17.02
C LEU A 72 10.21 36.03 18.33
N LEU A 73 11.38 35.83 18.95
CA LEU A 73 11.69 35.77 20.39
C LEU A 73 13.01 35.02 20.63
#